data_AF-A0A8J4PSP9-F1
#
_entry.id   AF-A0A8J4PSP9-F1
#
_cell.length_a   1.000
_cell.length_b   1.000
_cell.length_c   1.000
_cell.angle_alpha   90.00
_cell.angle_beta   90.00
_cell.angle_gamma   90.00
#
_symmetry.space_group_name_H-M   'P 1'
#
loop_
_entity.id
_entity.type
_entity.pdbx_description
1 polymer ?
#
loop_
_entity_poly.entity_id
_entity_poly.type
_entity_poly.pdbx_seq_one_letter_code
_entity_poly.pdbx_strand_id
1 'polypeptide(L)'
;MTTAAHQSSTHPGTVNRTPHFAKYTKDVGTAEPSSQINFMIALKLRNTGWVTDSLEDVSNPKSKNYGQHLTKEEVEGMTRPTQEVFDKVINYLKSKGITGCQEGDNVKVTTTIDKTQKLFNTVIHKFSQPSGDQNDTIYKRVGTFTIPNELQQCVDIVVGF
;
A
#
# COMPACT_ATOMS: atom_id res chain seq x y z
N MET A 1 -2.75 37.13 -20.66
CA MET A 1 -1.47 36.51 -21.04
C MET A 1 -0.67 36.31 -19.76
N THR A 2 -0.41 35.04 -19.42
CA THR A 2 0.84 34.53 -18.81
C THR A 2 1.14 34.96 -17.35
N THR A 3 1.43 34.14 -16.34
CA THR A 3 1.49 32.69 -16.11
C THR A 3 1.57 32.53 -14.58
N ALA A 4 0.74 31.68 -13.97
CA ALA A 4 0.88 31.28 -12.57
C ALA A 4 1.84 30.08 -12.50
N ALA A 5 3.07 30.30 -12.05
CA ALA A 5 4.01 29.23 -11.73
C ALA A 5 3.60 28.59 -10.40
N HIS A 6 3.15 27.34 -10.45
CA HIS A 6 3.02 26.47 -9.29
C HIS A 6 4.42 26.27 -8.68
N GLN A 7 4.60 26.75 -7.44
CA GLN A 7 5.81 26.47 -6.67
C GLN A 7 5.86 24.99 -6.34
N SER A 8 6.94 24.35 -6.80
CA SER A 8 7.30 22.98 -6.48
C SER A 8 7.58 22.87 -4.98
N SER A 9 6.84 22.00 -4.30
CA SER A 9 7.16 21.58 -2.93
C SER A 9 8.40 20.67 -2.97
N THR A 10 9.58 21.26 -2.79
CA THR A 10 10.79 20.50 -2.48
C THR A 10 10.77 20.13 -1.01
N HIS A 11 10.54 18.86 -0.69
CA HIS A 11 10.76 18.34 0.67
C HIS A 11 12.28 18.29 0.97
N PRO A 12 12.79 19.05 1.96
CA PRO A 12 14.19 19.04 2.29
C PRO A 12 14.54 17.83 3.17
N GLY A 13 15.60 17.12 2.79
CA GLY A 13 16.27 16.12 3.63
C GLY A 13 15.93 14.67 3.28
N THR A 14 16.85 13.97 2.63
CA THR A 14 16.89 12.51 2.62
C THR A 14 17.18 12.04 4.05
N VAL A 15 16.14 11.90 4.86
CA VAL A 15 16.28 11.22 6.15
C VAL A 15 16.50 9.75 5.82
N ASN A 16 17.74 9.28 5.96
CA ASN A 16 18.09 7.87 5.84
C ASN A 16 17.49 7.12 7.05
N ARG A 17 16.17 6.95 7.07
CA ARG A 17 15.46 6.20 8.10
C ARG A 17 15.63 4.72 7.80
N THR A 18 16.53 4.07 8.51
CA THR A 18 16.59 2.61 8.54
C THR A 18 15.21 2.09 8.98
N PRO A 19 14.52 1.27 8.17
CA PRO A 19 13.26 0.68 8.57
C PRO A 19 13.42 -0.09 9.89
N HIS A 20 12.42 -0.04 10.77
CA HIS A 20 12.51 -0.64 12.10
C HIS A 20 12.91 -2.14 12.06
N PHE A 21 12.45 -2.87 11.05
CA PHE A 21 12.82 -4.29 10.87
C PHE A 21 14.32 -4.50 10.63
N ALA A 22 14.97 -3.57 9.90
CA ALA A 22 16.38 -3.68 9.53
C ALA A 22 17.31 -3.39 10.71
N LYS A 23 16.79 -2.86 11.82
CA LYS A 23 17.54 -2.72 13.08
C LYS A 23 17.83 -4.06 13.76
N TYR A 24 16.94 -5.05 13.58
CA TYR A 24 16.99 -6.33 14.30
C TYR A 24 17.19 -7.54 13.38
N THR A 25 17.40 -7.28 12.09
CA THR A 25 17.61 -8.32 11.09
C THR A 25 18.86 -8.03 10.27
N LYS A 26 19.42 -9.08 9.68
CA LYS A 26 20.53 -9.00 8.74
C LYS A 26 20.03 -9.36 7.35
N ASP A 27 20.40 -8.56 6.36
CA ASP A 27 20.21 -8.91 4.96
C ASP A 27 21.09 -10.13 4.63
N VAL A 28 20.44 -11.21 4.17
CA VAL A 28 21.11 -12.46 3.78
C VAL A 28 21.06 -12.70 2.27
N GLY A 29 20.74 -11.65 1.51
CA GLY A 29 20.75 -11.63 0.05
C GLY A 29 19.40 -11.95 -0.59
N THR A 30 19.42 -12.15 -1.90
CA THR A 30 18.23 -12.40 -2.72
C THR A 30 17.40 -13.56 -2.17
N ALA A 31 16.09 -13.36 -2.09
CA ALA A 31 15.16 -14.38 -1.66
C ALA A 31 15.00 -15.49 -2.72
N GLU A 32 14.78 -16.72 -2.26
CA GLU A 32 14.59 -17.88 -3.14
C GLU A 32 13.33 -17.69 -4.01
N PRO A 33 13.41 -17.80 -5.35
CA PRO A 33 12.30 -17.48 -6.27
C PRO A 33 10.99 -18.22 -5.99
N SER A 34 11.09 -19.45 -5.47
CA SER A 34 9.95 -20.33 -5.15
C SER A 34 9.31 -20.07 -3.78
N SER A 35 9.96 -19.27 -2.91
CA SER A 35 9.42 -18.95 -1.59
C SER A 35 8.10 -18.19 -1.70
N GLN A 36 7.19 -18.47 -0.77
CA GLN A 36 5.92 -17.76 -0.68
C GLN A 36 6.10 -16.41 0.02
N ILE A 37 5.37 -15.42 -0.45
CA ILE A 37 5.29 -14.09 0.13
C ILE A 37 3.84 -13.61 0.16
N ASN A 38 3.50 -12.89 1.23
CA ASN A 38 2.21 -12.28 1.44
C ASN A 38 2.35 -10.76 1.40
N PHE A 39 1.48 -10.10 0.63
CA PHE A 39 1.41 -8.64 0.60
C PHE A 39 -0.03 -8.18 0.43
N MET A 40 -0.27 -6.90 0.71
CA MET A 40 -1.56 -6.24 0.52
C MET A 40 -1.42 -5.10 -0.47
N ILE A 41 -2.37 -5.03 -1.40
CA ILE A 41 -2.55 -3.90 -2.30
C ILE A 41 -3.70 -3.06 -1.73
N ALA A 42 -3.38 -1.90 -1.16
CA ALA A 42 -4.38 -0.95 -0.71
C ALA A 42 -4.93 -0.18 -1.91
N LEU A 43 -6.25 -0.18 -2.04
CA LEU A 43 -6.93 0.48 -3.14
C LEU A 43 -7.25 1.93 -2.77
N LYS A 44 -7.35 2.79 -3.78
CA LYS A 44 -7.72 4.18 -3.58
C LYS A 44 -9.14 4.27 -3.04
N LEU A 45 -9.26 4.94 -1.89
CA LEU A 45 -10.55 5.31 -1.33
C LEU A 45 -11.25 6.32 -2.25
N ARG A 46 -12.57 6.24 -2.28
CA ARG A 46 -13.44 7.23 -2.91
C ARG A 46 -13.68 8.40 -1.97
N ASN A 47 -14.15 9.51 -2.53
CA ASN A 47 -14.71 10.63 -1.77
C ASN A 47 -13.77 11.16 -0.66
N THR A 48 -12.46 11.19 -0.91
CA THR A 48 -11.46 11.66 0.08
C THR A 48 -11.66 13.13 0.46
N GLY A 49 -12.18 13.96 -0.46
CA GLY A 49 -12.62 15.33 -0.16
C GLY A 49 -13.75 15.36 0.86
N TRP A 50 -14.77 14.52 0.68
CA TRP A 50 -15.89 14.40 1.63
C TRP A 50 -15.44 13.99 3.03
N VAL A 51 -14.41 13.14 3.16
CA VAL A 51 -13.84 12.80 4.48
C VAL A 51 -13.27 14.02 5.16
N THR A 52 -12.54 14.85 4.41
CA THR A 52 -11.93 16.09 4.92
C THR A 52 -13.01 17.08 5.34
N ASP A 53 -14.01 17.30 4.49
CA ASP A 53 -15.14 18.20 4.75
C ASP A 53 -15.95 17.74 5.97
N SER A 54 -16.24 16.44 6.05
CA SER A 54 -16.99 15.85 7.17
C SER A 54 -16.21 15.94 8.48
N LEU A 55 -14.88 15.73 8.43
CA LEU A 55 -14.03 15.86 9.61
C LEU A 55 -13.98 17.32 10.09
N GLU A 56 -13.86 18.28 9.19
CA GLU A 56 -13.89 19.71 9.53
C GLU A 56 -15.23 20.09 10.16
N ASP A 57 -16.34 19.63 9.58
CA ASP A 57 -17.68 19.95 10.05
C ASP A 57 -17.94 19.43 11.47
N VAL A 58 -17.55 18.19 11.79
CA VAL A 58 -17.80 17.61 13.12
C VAL A 58 -16.77 18.01 14.18
N SER A 59 -15.60 18.55 13.77
CA SER A 59 -14.52 18.95 14.69
C SER A 59 -14.41 20.46 14.92
N ASN A 60 -15.07 21.28 14.10
CA ASN A 60 -15.09 22.73 14.26
C ASN A 60 -16.11 23.17 15.33
N PRO A 61 -15.71 23.80 16.45
CA PRO A 61 -16.63 24.24 17.50
C PRO A 61 -17.69 25.25 17.06
N LYS A 62 -17.50 25.90 15.90
CA LYS A 62 -18.48 26.84 15.31
C LYS A 62 -19.48 26.16 14.39
N SER A 63 -19.28 24.88 14.04
CA SER A 63 -20.25 24.13 13.25
C SER A 63 -21.46 23.73 14.09
N LYS A 64 -22.61 23.66 13.44
CA LYS A 64 -23.83 23.07 14.02
C LYS A 64 -23.68 21.57 14.29
N ASN A 65 -22.76 20.91 13.60
CA ASN A 65 -22.53 19.47 13.69
C ASN A 65 -21.34 19.12 14.60
N TYR A 66 -20.82 20.10 15.35
CA TYR A 66 -19.72 19.87 16.28
C TYR A 66 -20.02 18.72 17.26
N GLY A 67 -19.09 17.77 17.37
CA GLY A 67 -19.19 16.59 18.22
C GLY A 67 -20.12 15.48 17.69
N GLN A 68 -20.76 15.68 16.54
CA GLN A 68 -21.63 14.67 15.91
C GLN A 68 -20.83 13.77 14.96
N HIS A 69 -19.96 12.93 15.52
CA HIS A 69 -19.09 12.05 14.73
C HIS A 69 -19.88 10.97 13.98
N LEU A 70 -19.40 10.65 12.78
CA LEU A 70 -19.94 9.57 11.95
C LEU A 70 -19.53 8.20 12.51
N THR A 71 -20.41 7.24 12.31
CA THR A 71 -20.12 5.82 12.56
C THR A 71 -19.14 5.26 11.54
N LYS A 72 -18.54 4.11 11.86
CA LYS A 72 -17.62 3.42 10.96
C LYS A 72 -18.30 3.05 9.63
N GLU A 73 -19.52 2.55 9.71
CA GLU A 73 -20.32 2.09 8.58
C GLU A 73 -20.67 3.24 7.62
N GLU A 74 -20.97 4.42 8.15
CA GLU A 74 -21.23 5.63 7.35
C GLU A 74 -19.99 6.07 6.58
N VAL A 75 -18.82 6.08 7.23
CA VAL A 75 -17.55 6.42 6.58
C VAL A 75 -17.19 5.38 5.52
N GLU A 76 -17.30 4.09 5.84
CA GLU A 76 -17.00 3.00 4.90
C GLU A 76 -17.92 3.04 3.67
N GLY A 77 -19.22 3.28 3.85
CA GLY A 77 -20.16 3.39 2.74
C GLY A 77 -19.78 4.48 1.74
N MET A 78 -19.27 5.60 2.24
CA MET A 78 -18.87 6.74 1.43
C MET A 78 -17.49 6.58 0.79
N THR A 79 -16.56 5.88 1.45
CA THR A 79 -15.13 5.91 1.08
C THR A 79 -14.60 4.60 0.48
N ARG A 80 -15.23 3.46 0.74
CA ARG A 80 -14.74 2.15 0.26
C ARG A 80 -14.62 2.12 -1.28
N PRO A 81 -13.55 1.56 -1.87
CA PRO A 81 -13.44 1.37 -3.32
C PRO A 81 -14.67 0.66 -3.91
N THR A 82 -15.03 0.95 -5.16
CA THR A 82 -16.13 0.24 -5.81
C THR A 82 -15.75 -1.21 -6.13
N GLN A 83 -16.77 -2.07 -6.29
CA GLN A 83 -16.55 -3.46 -6.71
C GLN A 83 -15.79 -3.53 -8.05
N GLU A 84 -16.04 -2.59 -8.97
CA GLU A 84 -15.33 -2.50 -10.25
C GLU A 84 -13.81 -2.33 -10.07
N VAL A 85 -13.38 -1.53 -9.08
CA VAL A 85 -11.95 -1.35 -8.78
C VAL A 85 -11.34 -2.65 -8.26
N PHE A 86 -12.05 -3.35 -7.36
CA PHE A 86 -11.63 -4.68 -6.88
C PHE A 86 -11.51 -5.67 -8.03
N ASP A 87 -12.54 -5.78 -8.86
CA ASP A 87 -12.60 -6.71 -9.97
C ASP A 87 -11.48 -6.44 -10.97
N LYS A 88 -11.20 -5.18 -11.29
CA LYS A 88 -10.09 -4.78 -12.17
C LYS A 88 -8.74 -5.26 -11.64
N VAL A 89 -8.47 -5.03 -10.35
CA VAL A 89 -7.21 -5.45 -9.72
C VAL A 89 -7.10 -6.98 -9.67
N ILE A 90 -8.15 -7.66 -9.21
CA ILE A 90 -8.19 -9.12 -9.09
C ILE A 90 -8.04 -9.78 -10.46
N ASN A 91 -8.73 -9.28 -11.50
CA ASN A 91 -8.63 -9.83 -12.85
C ASN A 91 -7.25 -9.59 -13.46
N TYR A 92 -6.64 -8.43 -13.22
CA TYR A 92 -5.27 -8.18 -13.63
C TYR A 92 -4.29 -9.15 -12.95
N LEU A 93 -4.40 -9.36 -11.64
CA LEU A 93 -3.57 -10.36 -10.93
C LEU A 93 -3.76 -11.77 -11.50
N LYS A 94 -5.01 -12.18 -11.75
CA LYS A 94 -5.33 -13.47 -12.37
C LYS A 94 -4.66 -13.63 -13.74
N SER A 95 -4.63 -12.58 -14.57
CA SER A 95 -3.95 -12.59 -15.87
C SER A 95 -2.43 -12.84 -15.77
N LYS A 96 -1.83 -12.54 -14.62
CA LYS A 96 -0.43 -12.83 -14.29
C LYS A 96 -0.25 -14.17 -13.55
N GLY A 97 -1.31 -14.96 -13.43
CA GLY A 97 -1.32 -16.23 -12.69
C GLY A 97 -1.18 -16.04 -11.19
N ILE A 98 -1.66 -14.91 -10.65
CA ILE A 98 -1.63 -14.56 -9.23
C ILE A 98 -3.07 -14.47 -8.73
N THR A 99 -3.34 -15.10 -7.58
CA THR A 99 -4.65 -15.02 -6.91
C THR A 99 -4.60 -14.00 -5.78
N GLY A 100 -5.63 -13.16 -5.69
CA GLY A 100 -5.85 -12.26 -4.58
C GLY A 100 -7.29 -12.32 -4.11
N CYS A 101 -7.52 -11.98 -2.84
CA CYS A 101 -8.84 -11.89 -2.24
C CYS A 101 -9.06 -10.50 -1.61
N GLN A 102 -10.30 -10.05 -1.60
CA GLN A 102 -10.68 -8.81 -0.94
C GLN A 102 -10.59 -8.95 0.59
N GLU A 103 -9.95 -8.00 1.26
CA GLU A 103 -9.82 -7.90 2.71
C GLU A 103 -10.00 -6.43 3.13
N GLY A 104 -11.22 -6.07 3.53
CA GLY A 104 -11.61 -4.67 3.76
C GLY A 104 -11.51 -3.86 2.46
N ASP A 105 -10.74 -2.77 2.51
CA ASP A 105 -10.46 -1.89 1.36
C ASP A 105 -9.24 -2.35 0.53
N ASN A 106 -8.68 -3.53 0.85
CA ASN A 106 -7.44 -4.02 0.27
C ASN A 106 -7.67 -5.31 -0.52
N VAL A 107 -6.71 -5.64 -1.38
CA VAL A 107 -6.56 -6.98 -1.97
C VAL A 107 -5.36 -7.67 -1.32
N LYS A 108 -5.62 -8.72 -0.55
CA LYS A 108 -4.59 -9.59 0.01
C LYS A 108 -4.11 -10.57 -1.06
N VAL A 109 -2.80 -10.70 -1.20
CA VAL A 109 -2.17 -11.56 -2.21
C VAL A 109 -1.15 -12.47 -1.55
N THR A 110 -1.22 -13.75 -1.89
CA THR A 110 -0.21 -14.76 -1.55
C THR A 110 0.33 -15.33 -2.85
N THR A 111 1.63 -15.19 -3.09
CA THR A 111 2.27 -15.68 -4.32
C THR A 111 3.75 -15.97 -4.10
N THR A 112 4.50 -16.26 -5.16
CA THR A 112 5.95 -16.51 -5.07
C THR A 112 6.77 -15.23 -5.17
N ILE A 113 8.00 -15.26 -4.66
CA ILE A 113 8.97 -14.17 -4.83
C ILE A 113 9.17 -13.84 -6.32
N ASP A 114 9.36 -14.86 -7.17
CA ASP A 114 9.52 -14.67 -8.62
C ASP A 114 8.37 -13.87 -9.24
N LYS A 115 7.12 -14.27 -8.95
CA LYS A 115 5.93 -13.59 -9.48
C LYS A 115 5.81 -12.17 -8.95
N THR A 116 6.13 -11.94 -7.68
CA THR A 116 6.08 -10.61 -7.05
C THR A 116 7.13 -9.67 -7.65
N GLN A 117 8.37 -10.13 -7.82
CA GLN A 117 9.45 -9.37 -8.44
C GLN A 117 9.11 -8.98 -9.89
N LYS A 118 8.53 -9.90 -10.67
CA LYS A 118 8.05 -9.63 -12.04
C LYS A 118 6.86 -8.67 -12.06
N LEU A 119 5.92 -8.82 -11.14
CA LEU A 119 4.73 -7.97 -11.05
C LEU A 119 5.08 -6.51 -10.78
N PHE A 120 6.02 -6.26 -9.88
CA PHE A 120 6.38 -4.91 -9.42
C PHE A 120 7.73 -4.41 -9.92
N ASN A 121 8.39 -5.14 -10.82
CA ASN A 121 9.75 -4.84 -11.30
C ASN A 121 10.71 -4.43 -10.16
N THR A 122 10.91 -5.35 -9.22
CA THR A 122 11.67 -5.10 -7.98
C THR A 122 12.53 -6.29 -7.59
N VAL A 123 13.41 -6.09 -6.61
CA VAL A 123 14.26 -7.13 -6.03
C VAL A 123 13.85 -7.34 -4.58
N ILE A 124 13.65 -8.59 -4.18
CA ILE A 124 13.29 -8.96 -2.82
C ILE A 124 14.45 -9.74 -2.19
N HIS A 125 14.91 -9.24 -1.06
CA HIS A 125 15.90 -9.93 -0.23
C HIS A 125 15.22 -10.63 0.93
N LYS A 126 15.94 -11.61 1.45
CA LYS A 126 15.65 -12.32 2.67
C LYS A 126 16.39 -11.64 3.82
N PHE A 127 15.71 -11.40 4.93
CA PHE A 127 16.27 -10.83 6.15
C PHE A 127 16.03 -11.78 7.31
N SER A 128 17.07 -12.09 8.09
CA SER A 128 16.99 -13.03 9.22
C SER A 128 17.42 -12.37 10.53
N GLN A 129 16.82 -12.77 11.65
CA GLN A 129 17.33 -12.38 12.96
C GLN A 129 18.68 -13.05 13.26
N PRO A 130 19.67 -12.35 13.85
CA PRO A 130 20.97 -12.94 14.16
C PRO A 130 20.95 -14.08 15.21
N SER A 131 19.93 -14.13 16.07
CA SER A 131 19.86 -15.03 17.23
C SER A 131 18.67 -16.00 17.20
N GLY A 132 17.89 -16.04 16.12
CA GLY A 132 16.68 -16.85 16.01
C GLY A 132 16.89 -18.14 15.22
N ASP A 133 16.04 -19.13 15.47
CA ASP A 133 15.87 -20.29 14.61
C ASP A 133 15.63 -19.85 13.14
N GLN A 134 16.01 -20.69 12.18
CA GLN A 134 15.92 -20.39 10.74
C GLN A 134 14.51 -19.96 10.25
N ASN A 135 13.47 -20.13 11.08
CA ASN A 135 12.09 -19.77 10.79
C ASN A 135 11.76 -18.28 10.98
N ASP A 136 12.62 -17.46 11.58
CA ASP A 136 12.36 -16.02 11.79
C ASP A 136 12.91 -15.17 10.64
N THR A 137 12.44 -15.50 9.44
CA THR A 137 12.83 -14.85 8.19
C THR A 137 11.70 -13.94 7.70
N ILE A 138 12.06 -12.73 7.27
CA ILE A 138 11.16 -11.82 6.55
C ILE A 138 11.68 -11.53 5.15
N TYR A 139 10.76 -11.30 4.21
CA TYR A 139 11.07 -10.89 2.85
C TYR A 139 10.78 -9.42 2.67
N LYS A 140 11.78 -8.66 2.20
CA LYS A 140 11.67 -7.22 1.99
C LYS A 140 12.33 -6.78 0.69
N ARG A 141 11.70 -5.84 0.00
CA ARG A 141 12.20 -5.24 -1.22
C ARG A 141 13.43 -4.42 -0.91
N VAL A 142 14.35 -4.41 -1.85
CA VAL A 142 15.54 -3.58 -1.82
C VAL A 142 15.51 -2.70 -3.07
N GLY A 143 15.69 -1.40 -2.88
CA GLY A 143 15.60 -0.42 -3.94
C GLY A 143 14.15 -0.05 -4.31
N THR A 144 13.93 0.29 -5.57
CA THR A 144 12.65 0.78 -6.08
C THR A 144 11.72 -0.35 -6.52
N PHE A 145 10.45 -0.03 -6.71
CA PHE A 145 9.47 -0.89 -7.37
C PHE A 145 8.56 -0.01 -8.22
N THR A 146 7.84 -0.63 -9.15
CA THR A 146 6.90 0.02 -10.06
C THR A 146 5.53 -0.62 -9.91
N ILE A 147 4.48 0.22 -9.89
CA ILE A 147 3.10 -0.27 -9.98
C ILE A 147 2.74 -0.37 -11.47
N PRO A 148 2.26 -1.53 -11.96
CA PRO A 148 1.80 -1.68 -13.33
C PRO A 148 0.78 -0.61 -13.73
N ASN A 149 0.87 -0.11 -14.96
CA ASN A 149 0.04 0.99 -15.46
C ASN A 149 -1.47 0.69 -15.33
N GLU A 150 -1.86 -0.57 -15.51
CA GLU A 150 -3.24 -1.05 -15.35
C GLU A 150 -3.79 -0.83 -13.94
N LEU A 151 -2.89 -0.79 -12.94
CA LEU A 151 -3.21 -0.69 -11.52
C LEU A 151 -3.02 0.74 -10.95
N GLN A 152 -2.26 1.62 -11.60
CA GLN A 152 -1.90 2.95 -11.06
C GLN A 152 -3.10 3.84 -10.70
N GLN A 153 -4.21 3.69 -11.44
CA GLN A 153 -5.43 4.45 -11.15
C GLN A 153 -6.21 3.88 -9.95
N CYS A 154 -6.01 2.61 -9.61
CA CYS A 154 -6.79 1.87 -8.63
C CYS A 154 -6.04 1.69 -7.29
N VAL A 155 -4.71 1.65 -7.32
CA VAL A 155 -3.85 1.33 -6.18
C VAL A 155 -3.30 2.61 -5.56
N ASP A 156 -3.35 2.67 -4.23
CA ASP A 156 -2.76 3.76 -3.45
C ASP A 156 -1.35 3.37 -2.97
N ILE A 157 -1.26 2.24 -2.25
CA ILE A 157 0.01 1.72 -1.72
C ILE A 157 0.04 0.19 -1.79
N VAL A 158 1.24 -0.37 -1.93
CA VAL A 158 1.47 -1.81 -1.74
C VAL A 158 2.38 -2.02 -0.54
N VAL A 159 1.96 -2.89 0.36
CA VAL A 159 2.63 -3.11 1.65
C VAL A 159 2.84 -4.59 1.92
N GLY A 160 3.84 -4.92 2.73
CA GLY A 160 4.09 -6.29 3.21
C GLY A 160 5.33 -6.94 2.62
N PHE A 161 5.76 -6.51 1.43
CA PHE A 161 7.01 -6.96 0.82
C PHE A 161 8.06 -5.85 0.76
#